data_AF-A0A9E2VWK1-F1
#
_entry.id   AF-A0A9E2VWK1-F1
#
_cell.length_a   1.000
_cell.length_b   1.000
_cell.length_c   1.000
_cell.angle_alpha   90.00
_cell.angle_beta   90.00
_cell.angle_gamma   90.00
#
_symmetry.space_group_name_H-M   'P 1'
#
loop_
_entity.id
_entity.type
_entity.pdbx_description
1 polymer ?
#
loop_
_entity_poly.entity_id
_entity_poly.type
_entity_poly.pdbx_seq_one_letter_code
_entity_poly.pdbx_strand_id
1 'polypeptide(L)'
;MDKPSFRFPFDAETDNTEALPYVARLSWNMTLKKIEHHLFPMNREARTQSLTHVFGEFEASPMEIIETRRGLIKRRKKSVELRSWYLVVPRGCLILIGEGEDSLAFHRIGQYLAGTLSVQQLGQHKWDFQTVESDWRAVTSQPVPGPHAPRIQVLEQRRQQLIQEIREIDHELESLRRPAGAAGQA
;
A
#
# COMPACT_ATOMS: atom_id res chain seq x y z
N MET A 1 14.85 -13.48 6.53
CA MET A 1 14.72 -12.03 6.33
C MET A 1 13.32 -11.67 6.77
N ASP A 2 13.20 -10.95 7.87
CA ASP A 2 11.91 -10.42 8.32
C ASP A 2 11.37 -9.52 7.22
N LYS A 3 10.10 -9.72 6.83
CA LYS A 3 9.45 -8.81 5.89
C LYS A 3 9.46 -7.42 6.51
N PRO A 4 9.80 -6.36 5.76
CA PRO A 4 9.68 -5.01 6.27
C PRO A 4 8.23 -4.78 6.71
N SER A 5 8.00 -4.52 7.99
CA SER A 5 6.70 -4.16 8.54
C SER A 5 6.62 -2.64 8.69
N PHE A 6 5.46 -2.11 8.37
CA PHE A 6 5.10 -0.72 8.63
C PHE A 6 4.21 -0.66 9.84
N ARG A 7 4.37 0.40 10.64
CA ARG A 7 3.51 0.65 11.78
C ARG A 7 2.48 1.72 11.45
N PHE A 8 1.20 1.47 11.66
CA PHE A 8 0.13 2.39 11.32
C PHE A 8 -0.63 2.81 12.58
N PRO A 9 -0.97 4.10 12.72
CA PRO A 9 -1.83 4.53 13.80
C PRO A 9 -3.28 4.13 13.49
N PHE A 10 -4.03 3.76 14.51
CA PHE A 10 -5.48 3.63 14.46
C PHE A 10 -6.09 4.40 15.62
N ASP A 11 -7.16 5.12 15.31
CA ASP A 11 -7.92 5.91 16.26
C ASP A 11 -9.37 5.96 15.78
N ALA A 12 -10.31 5.56 16.63
CA ALA A 12 -11.73 5.67 16.38
C ALA A 12 -12.53 5.75 17.68
N GLU A 13 -13.63 6.50 17.65
CA GLU A 13 -14.60 6.57 18.75
C GLU A 13 -15.93 5.97 18.33
N THR A 14 -16.63 5.35 19.28
CA THR A 14 -18.00 4.85 19.10
C THR A 14 -18.82 5.14 20.34
N ASP A 15 -20.07 5.53 20.16
CA ASP A 15 -21.11 5.56 21.19
C ASP A 15 -21.89 4.24 21.27
N ASN A 16 -21.56 3.30 20.37
CA ASN A 16 -22.24 2.02 20.24
C ASN A 16 -21.37 0.87 20.76
N THR A 17 -21.78 0.31 21.88
CA THR A 17 -21.11 -0.81 22.57
C THR A 17 -21.21 -2.14 21.83
N GLU A 18 -22.19 -2.31 20.93
CA GLU A 18 -22.36 -3.52 20.12
C GLU A 18 -21.37 -3.60 18.95
N ALA A 19 -20.78 -2.46 18.58
CA ALA A 19 -19.91 -2.32 17.40
C ALA A 19 -18.62 -1.58 17.74
N LEU A 20 -17.85 -2.13 18.68
CA LEU A 20 -16.56 -1.57 19.06
C LEU A 20 -15.59 -1.50 17.86
N PRO A 21 -14.85 -0.39 17.70
CA PRO A 21 -13.82 -0.30 16.70
C PRO A 21 -12.75 -1.39 16.86
N TYR A 22 -12.18 -1.81 15.74
CA TYR A 22 -11.06 -2.75 15.71
C TYR A 22 -10.25 -2.61 14.43
N VAL A 23 -9.05 -3.19 14.47
CA VAL A 23 -8.22 -3.47 13.29
C VAL A 23 -7.92 -4.96 13.25
N ALA A 24 -7.98 -5.56 12.06
CA ALA A 24 -7.64 -6.96 11.85
C ALA A 24 -6.81 -7.12 10.59
N ARG A 25 -5.85 -8.05 10.62
CA ARG A 25 -5.22 -8.56 9.40
C ARG A 25 -6.08 -9.70 8.86
N LEU A 26 -6.34 -9.69 7.56
CA LEU A 26 -7.06 -10.77 6.90
C LEU A 26 -6.08 -11.80 6.32
N SER A 27 -6.42 -13.08 6.43
CA SER A 27 -5.73 -14.18 5.76
C SER A 27 -6.71 -15.17 5.16
N TRP A 28 -6.23 -16.04 4.28
CA TRP A 28 -7.03 -17.13 3.74
C TRP A 28 -6.74 -18.44 4.47
N ASN A 29 -7.77 -19.07 5.04
CA ASN A 29 -7.69 -20.42 5.55
C ASN A 29 -7.92 -21.41 4.41
N MET A 30 -6.86 -22.13 4.02
CA MET A 30 -6.90 -23.11 2.93
C MET A 30 -7.82 -24.30 3.21
N THR A 31 -7.96 -24.72 4.47
CA THR A 31 -8.76 -25.87 4.89
C THR A 31 -10.25 -25.54 4.88
N LEU A 32 -10.62 -24.41 5.50
CA LEU A 32 -12.01 -23.96 5.62
C LEU A 32 -12.49 -23.21 4.36
N LYS A 33 -11.56 -22.81 3.48
CA LYS A 33 -11.81 -21.97 2.31
C LYS A 33 -12.56 -20.69 2.68
N LYS A 34 -12.09 -20.02 3.73
CA LYS A 34 -12.70 -18.81 4.29
C LYS A 34 -11.63 -17.79 4.70
N ILE A 35 -12.04 -16.53 4.75
CA ILE A 35 -11.22 -15.46 5.30
C ILE A 35 -11.17 -15.61 6.83
N GLU A 36 -9.97 -15.50 7.40
CA GLU A 36 -9.73 -15.41 8.83
C GLU A 36 -9.34 -13.99 9.21
N HIS A 37 -9.77 -13.58 10.41
CA HIS A 37 -9.52 -12.25 10.96
C HIS A 37 -8.58 -12.38 12.14
N HIS A 38 -7.39 -11.78 12.01
CA HIS A 38 -6.39 -11.73 13.07
C HIS A 38 -6.44 -10.34 13.70
N LEU A 39 -7.15 -10.22 14.83
CA LEU A 39 -7.33 -8.95 15.52
C LEU A 39 -6.00 -8.44 16.08
N PHE A 40 -5.72 -7.16 15.85
CA PHE A 40 -4.61 -6.48 16.52
C PHE A 40 -5.05 -6.03 17.92
N PRO A 41 -4.16 -6.10 18.92
CA PRO A 41 -4.43 -5.54 20.24
C PRO A 41 -4.56 -4.01 20.12
N MET A 42 -5.61 -3.45 20.71
CA MET A 42 -5.89 -2.02 20.73
C MET A 42 -6.22 -1.57 22.15
N ASN A 43 -5.82 -0.36 22.50
CA ASN A 43 -6.22 0.26 23.76
C ASN A 43 -7.68 0.69 23.68
N ARG A 44 -8.37 0.66 24.83
CA ARG A 44 -9.76 1.09 24.96
C ARG A 44 -9.90 1.99 26.16
N GLU A 45 -10.52 3.14 25.95
CA GLU A 45 -10.75 4.15 26.99
C GLU A 45 -12.22 4.57 26.94
N ALA A 46 -12.92 4.48 28.07
CA ALA A 46 -14.25 5.07 28.20
C ALA A 46 -14.09 6.59 28.38
N ARG A 47 -14.44 7.38 27.35
CA ARG A 47 -14.43 8.84 27.40
C ARG A 47 -15.62 9.38 28.18
N THR A 48 -16.77 8.72 28.04
CA THR A 48 -17.99 8.97 28.82
C THR A 48 -18.67 7.65 29.15
N GLN A 49 -19.85 7.68 29.77
CA GLN A 49 -20.64 6.47 30.03
C GLN A 49 -21.04 5.73 28.74
N SER A 50 -21.22 6.46 27.64
CA SER A 50 -21.64 5.88 26.35
C SER A 50 -20.55 5.92 25.28
N LEU A 51 -19.58 6.82 25.38
CA LEU A 51 -18.53 7.01 24.37
C LEU A 51 -17.28 6.21 24.74
N THR A 52 -16.88 5.31 23.84
CA THR A 52 -15.64 4.53 23.94
C THR A 52 -14.68 4.96 22.83
N HIS A 53 -13.46 5.27 23.21
CA HIS A 53 -12.33 5.53 22.32
C HIS A 53 -11.47 4.27 22.20
N VAL A 54 -11.11 3.89 20.98
CA VAL A 54 -10.24 2.76 20.67
C VAL A 54 -9.08 3.26 19.83
N PHE A 55 -7.86 3.07 20.31
CA PHE A 55 -6.67 3.61 19.68
C PHE A 55 -5.46 2.71 19.88
N GLY A 56 -4.45 2.91 19.04
CA GLY A 56 -3.19 2.18 19.13
C GLY A 56 -2.44 2.20 17.81
N GLU A 57 -1.43 1.34 17.74
CA GLU A 57 -0.65 1.14 16.54
C GLU A 57 -0.71 -0.34 16.16
N PHE A 58 -0.66 -0.65 14.87
CA PHE A 58 -0.54 -2.01 14.38
C PHE A 58 0.55 -2.12 13.33
N GLU A 59 1.18 -3.30 13.26
CA GLU A 59 2.21 -3.58 12.28
C GLU A 59 1.66 -4.44 11.14
N ALA A 60 1.95 -4.03 9.91
CA ALA A 60 1.55 -4.75 8.71
C ALA A 60 2.61 -4.67 7.62
N SER A 61 2.81 -5.77 6.91
CA SER A 61 3.75 -5.90 5.80
C SER A 61 3.12 -5.47 4.48
N PRO A 62 3.91 -5.04 3.48
CA PRO A 62 3.43 -4.86 2.12
C PRO A 62 2.60 -6.06 1.65
N MET A 63 1.55 -5.76 0.90
CA MET A 63 0.63 -6.72 0.27
C MET A 63 -0.32 -7.44 1.23
N GLU A 64 -0.28 -7.15 2.54
CA GLU A 64 -1.30 -7.61 3.47
C GLU A 64 -2.60 -6.81 3.32
N ILE A 65 -3.72 -7.44 3.67
CA ILE A 65 -5.04 -6.80 3.73
C ILE A 65 -5.39 -6.52 5.17
N ILE A 66 -5.76 -5.27 5.43
CA ILE A 66 -6.17 -4.77 6.73
C ILE A 66 -7.64 -4.43 6.68
N GLU A 67 -8.41 -5.02 7.59
CA GLU A 67 -9.78 -4.63 7.86
C GLU A 67 -9.80 -3.68 9.05
N THR A 68 -10.56 -2.60 8.93
CA THR A 68 -10.88 -1.75 10.07
C THR A 68 -12.38 -1.68 10.23
N ARG A 69 -12.86 -1.71 11.46
CA ARG A 69 -14.20 -1.24 11.82
C ARG A 69 -14.04 -0.01 12.69
N ARG A 70 -14.71 1.09 12.34
CA ARG A 70 -14.67 2.35 13.11
C ARG A 70 -15.92 2.58 13.94
N GLY A 71 -16.98 1.79 13.74
CA GLY A 71 -18.22 1.89 14.50
C GLY A 71 -19.44 1.47 13.68
N LEU A 72 -20.62 1.86 14.15
CA LEU A 72 -21.90 1.60 13.48
C LEU A 72 -22.76 2.87 13.53
N ILE A 73 -23.17 3.36 12.37
CA ILE A 73 -24.13 4.47 12.29
C ILE A 73 -25.54 3.88 12.29
N LYS A 74 -26.31 4.12 13.35
CA LYS A 74 -27.74 3.77 13.41
C LYS A 74 -28.58 4.92 12.82
N ARG A 75 -29.33 4.64 11.74
CA ARG A 75 -30.40 5.50 11.22
C ARG A 75 -31.75 4.80 11.42
N ARG A 76 -32.85 5.58 11.43
CA ARG A 76 -34.23 5.12 11.72
C ARG A 76 -34.69 3.83 11.02
N LYS A 77 -34.10 3.47 9.86
CA LYS A 77 -34.43 2.27 9.07
C LYS A 77 -33.22 1.45 8.63
N LYS A 78 -31.99 1.86 8.95
CA LYS A 78 -30.77 1.19 8.48
C LYS A 78 -29.62 1.45 9.46
N SER A 79 -28.89 0.40 9.78
CA SER A 79 -27.60 0.51 10.44
C SER A 79 -26.50 0.28 9.40
N VAL A 80 -25.50 1.17 9.36
CA VAL A 80 -24.37 1.07 8.44
C VAL A 80 -23.12 0.83 9.26
N GLU A 81 -22.48 -0.32 9.05
CA GLU A 81 -21.20 -0.63 9.68
C GLU A 81 -20.10 0.14 8.97
N LEU A 82 -19.34 0.93 9.72
CA LEU A 82 -18.19 1.68 9.22
C LEU A 82 -16.99 0.73 9.13
N ARG A 83 -17.14 -0.31 8.32
CA ARG A 83 -16.10 -1.29 8.01
C ARG A 83 -15.47 -0.96 6.67
N SER A 84 -14.15 -1.10 6.59
CA SER A 84 -13.38 -0.83 5.38
C SER A 84 -12.21 -1.80 5.26
N TRP A 85 -11.81 -2.11 4.04
CA TRP A 85 -10.65 -2.94 3.73
C TRP A 85 -9.59 -2.13 3.02
N TYR A 86 -8.34 -2.33 3.43
CA TYR A 86 -7.19 -1.62 2.93
C TYR A 86 -6.11 -2.60 2.48
N LEU A 87 -5.40 -2.27 1.41
CA LEU A 87 -4.16 -2.93 1.02
C LEU A 87 -2.97 -2.13 1.57
N VAL A 88 -2.03 -2.80 2.21
CA VAL A 88 -0.73 -2.21 2.57
C VAL A 88 0.14 -2.16 1.32
N VAL A 89 0.53 -0.97 0.88
CA VAL A 89 1.43 -0.84 -0.28
C VAL A 89 2.89 -0.75 0.14
N PRO A 90 3.85 -1.13 -0.73
CA PRO A 90 5.28 -1.09 -0.42
C PRO A 90 5.85 0.26 0.02
N ARG A 91 5.13 1.37 -0.21
CA ARG A 91 5.52 2.71 0.25
C ARG A 91 5.12 3.02 1.70
N GLY A 92 4.49 2.08 2.41
CA GLY A 92 4.07 2.30 3.79
C GLY A 92 2.83 3.17 3.92
N CYS A 93 1.85 2.97 3.06
CA CYS A 93 0.52 3.55 3.22
C CYS A 93 -0.58 2.52 2.97
N LEU A 94 -1.79 2.85 3.43
CA LEU A 94 -2.98 2.02 3.27
C LEU A 94 -3.87 2.58 2.17
N ILE A 95 -4.20 1.74 1.18
CA ILE A 95 -5.11 2.09 0.09
C ILE A 95 -6.45 1.42 0.32
N LEU A 96 -7.52 2.22 0.34
CA LEU A 96 -8.88 1.71 0.43
C LEU A 96 -9.20 0.88 -0.83
N ILE A 97 -9.59 -0.37 -0.61
CA ILE A 97 -9.94 -1.32 -1.68
C ILE A 97 -11.40 -1.78 -1.61
N GLY A 98 -12.12 -1.44 -0.54
CA GLY A 98 -13.55 -1.69 -0.41
C GLY A 98 -14.12 -1.27 0.93
N GLU A 99 -15.44 -1.17 0.98
CA GLU A 99 -16.24 -0.83 2.16
C GLU A 99 -17.12 -2.01 2.58
N GLY A 100 -17.49 -2.09 3.85
CA GLY A 100 -18.09 -3.28 4.47
C GLY A 100 -19.40 -3.78 3.86
N GLU A 101 -20.15 -2.93 3.16
CA GLU A 101 -21.37 -3.29 2.45
C GLU A 101 -21.12 -3.76 1.00
N ASP A 102 -19.89 -3.62 0.48
CA ASP A 102 -19.50 -4.02 -0.86
C ASP A 102 -19.17 -5.51 -0.93
N SER A 103 -20.17 -6.31 -1.30
CA SER A 103 -20.01 -7.76 -1.48
C SER A 103 -19.06 -8.14 -2.61
N LEU A 104 -18.94 -7.31 -3.66
CA LEU A 104 -18.03 -7.54 -4.75
C LEU A 104 -16.58 -7.32 -4.31
N ALA A 105 -16.31 -6.25 -3.54
CA ALA A 105 -15.01 -6.03 -2.95
C ALA A 105 -14.62 -7.18 -2.02
N PHE A 106 -15.53 -7.61 -1.13
CA PHE A 106 -15.28 -8.74 -0.24
C PHE A 106 -14.94 -10.02 -1.00
N HIS A 107 -15.66 -10.33 -2.08
CA HIS A 107 -15.38 -11.49 -2.91
C HIS A 107 -13.98 -11.43 -3.53
N ARG A 108 -13.58 -10.28 -4.08
CA ARG A 108 -12.26 -10.08 -4.70
C ARG A 108 -11.12 -10.16 -3.69
N ILE A 109 -11.34 -9.65 -2.47
CA ILE A 109 -10.39 -9.80 -1.36
C ILE A 109 -10.19 -11.29 -1.05
N GLY A 110 -11.27 -12.08 -1.01
CA GLY A 110 -11.19 -13.53 -0.85
C GLY A 110 -10.36 -14.20 -1.96
N GLN A 111 -10.61 -13.85 -3.22
CA GLN A 111 -9.83 -14.35 -4.35
C GLN A 111 -8.35 -13.95 -4.28
N TYR A 112 -8.06 -12.71 -3.88
CA TYR A 112 -6.69 -12.22 -3.70
C TYR A 112 -5.96 -13.00 -2.60
N LEU A 113 -6.59 -13.14 -1.43
CA LEU A 113 -6.00 -13.88 -0.30
C LEU A 113 -5.83 -15.37 -0.62
N ALA A 114 -6.70 -15.94 -1.46
CA ALA A 114 -6.58 -17.30 -1.97
C ALA A 114 -5.53 -17.46 -3.10
N GLY A 115 -4.91 -16.37 -3.56
CA GLY A 115 -3.92 -16.37 -4.62
C GLY A 115 -4.48 -16.53 -6.04
N THR A 116 -5.80 -16.44 -6.22
CA THR A 116 -6.47 -16.58 -7.54
C THR A 116 -6.69 -15.25 -8.25
N LEU A 117 -6.36 -14.14 -7.59
CA LEU A 117 -6.51 -12.79 -8.12
C LEU A 117 -5.25 -11.96 -7.81
N SER A 118 -4.68 -11.31 -8.81
CA SER A 118 -3.47 -10.50 -8.64
C SER A 118 -3.75 -9.17 -7.93
N VAL A 119 -2.71 -8.52 -7.41
CA VAL A 119 -2.87 -7.20 -6.78
C VAL A 119 -3.38 -6.13 -7.76
N GLN A 120 -2.94 -6.17 -9.02
CA GLN A 120 -3.38 -5.25 -10.06
C GLN A 120 -4.87 -5.44 -10.34
N GLN A 121 -5.31 -6.70 -10.39
CA GLN A 121 -6.72 -7.03 -10.49
C GLN A 121 -7.45 -6.58 -9.23
N LEU A 122 -6.93 -6.74 -8.02
CA LEU A 122 -7.59 -6.28 -6.79
C LEU A 122 -7.87 -4.77 -6.83
N GLY A 123 -6.86 -3.99 -7.23
CA GLY A 123 -6.97 -2.56 -7.45
C GLY A 123 -7.73 -2.14 -8.70
N GLN A 124 -8.32 -3.07 -9.45
CA GLN A 124 -9.02 -2.80 -10.72
C GLN A 124 -8.15 -2.05 -11.75
N HIS A 125 -6.83 -2.22 -11.69
CA HIS A 125 -5.85 -1.47 -12.49
C HIS A 125 -5.93 0.06 -12.31
N LYS A 126 -6.58 0.56 -11.24
CA LYS A 126 -6.68 1.99 -10.94
C LYS A 126 -5.43 2.55 -10.27
N TRP A 127 -4.62 1.67 -9.68
CA TRP A 127 -3.48 2.04 -8.87
C TRP A 127 -2.18 1.49 -9.43
N ASP A 128 -1.16 2.34 -9.44
CA ASP A 128 0.24 1.90 -9.48
C ASP A 128 0.74 1.74 -8.04
N PHE A 129 0.78 0.49 -7.56
CA PHE A 129 1.17 0.18 -6.19
C PHE A 129 2.62 0.51 -5.85
N GLN A 130 3.46 0.85 -6.83
CA GLN A 130 4.82 1.34 -6.59
C GLN A 130 4.86 2.83 -6.25
N THR A 131 3.88 3.61 -6.71
CA THR A 131 3.91 5.07 -6.63
C THR A 131 2.73 5.67 -5.87
N VAL A 132 1.64 4.92 -5.71
CA VAL A 132 0.41 5.39 -5.05
C VAL A 132 0.65 5.94 -3.65
N GLU A 133 -0.09 6.99 -3.33
CA GLU A 133 -0.04 7.67 -2.05
C GLU A 133 -1.42 7.67 -1.37
N SER A 134 -1.41 7.81 -0.05
CA SER A 134 -2.61 7.88 0.79
C SER A 134 -2.31 8.71 2.03
N ASP A 135 -3.34 9.30 2.61
CA ASP A 135 -3.24 10.07 3.86
C ASP A 135 -3.00 9.16 5.06
N TRP A 136 -3.39 7.88 4.96
CA TRP A 136 -3.13 6.90 6.02
C TRP A 136 -1.74 6.27 5.84
N ARG A 137 -0.73 6.98 6.32
CA ARG A 137 0.69 6.59 6.23
C ARG A 137 1.17 5.92 7.51
N ALA A 138 2.22 5.12 7.36
CA ALA A 138 2.93 4.53 8.48
C ALA A 138 3.57 5.61 9.37
N VAL A 139 3.53 5.40 10.69
CA VAL A 139 4.34 6.13 11.66
C VAL A 139 5.79 5.83 11.35
N THR A 140 6.53 6.87 10.98
CA THR A 140 7.93 6.73 10.61
C THR A 140 8.80 7.02 11.82
N SER A 141 9.46 6.00 12.37
CA SER A 141 10.50 6.14 13.39
C SER A 141 11.86 6.56 12.80
N GLN A 142 11.98 6.58 11.47
CA GLN A 142 13.07 7.20 10.73
C GLN A 142 12.50 8.13 9.67
N PRO A 143 13.14 9.28 9.37
CA PRO A 143 12.65 10.18 8.34
C PRO A 143 12.42 9.37 7.07
N VAL A 144 11.18 9.38 6.58
CA VAL A 144 10.87 9.00 5.20
C VAL A 144 11.95 9.68 4.37
N PRO A 145 12.76 8.97 3.56
CA PRO A 145 13.58 9.65 2.58
C PRO A 145 12.62 10.56 1.84
N GLY A 146 12.81 11.87 1.99
CA GLY A 146 11.96 12.88 1.37
C GLY A 146 11.76 12.55 -0.10
N PRO A 147 10.74 13.14 -0.75
CA PRO A 147 10.28 12.71 -2.06
C PRO A 147 11.50 12.43 -2.94
N HIS A 148 11.59 11.18 -3.44
CA HIS A 148 12.54 10.85 -4.51
C HIS A 148 12.58 12.06 -5.43
N ALA A 149 13.80 12.59 -5.63
CA ALA A 149 14.12 13.74 -6.49
C ALA A 149 12.97 13.99 -7.47
N PRO A 150 12.27 15.15 -7.43
CA PRO A 150 11.03 15.39 -8.18
C PRO A 150 11.11 14.73 -9.54
N ARG A 151 10.07 14.04 -10.02
CA ARG A 151 10.17 13.23 -11.27
C ARG A 151 10.90 13.93 -12.43
N ILE A 152 10.84 15.27 -12.48
CA ILE A 152 11.69 16.14 -13.28
C ILE A 152 13.20 15.85 -13.11
N GLN A 153 13.76 15.89 -11.91
CA GLN A 153 15.15 15.54 -11.60
C GLN A 153 15.54 14.10 -11.97
N VAL A 154 14.66 13.11 -11.75
CA VAL A 154 14.92 11.72 -12.20
C VAL A 154 14.99 11.65 -13.73
N LEU A 155 14.08 12.35 -14.42
CA LEU A 155 14.08 12.44 -15.88
C LEU A 155 15.26 13.26 -16.41
N GLU A 156 15.70 14.30 -15.70
CA GLU A 156 16.90 15.08 -16.02
C GLU A 156 18.17 14.23 -15.87
N GLN A 157 18.28 13.44 -14.81
CA GLN A 157 19.39 12.53 -14.59
C GLN A 157 19.40 11.42 -15.66
N ARG A 158 18.23 10.85 -15.99
CA ARG A 158 18.11 9.88 -17.08
C ARG A 158 18.46 10.49 -18.44
N ARG A 159 18.09 11.74 -18.69
CA ARG A 159 18.45 12.48 -19.91
C ARG A 159 19.96 12.70 -20.00
N GLN A 160 20.62 13.08 -18.91
CA GLN A 160 22.08 13.22 -18.85
C GLN A 160 22.79 11.89 -19.17
N GLN A 161 22.31 10.79 -18.60
CA GLN A 161 22.86 9.46 -18.84
C GLN A 161 22.73 9.04 -20.31
N LEU A 162 21.56 9.23 -20.92
CA LEU A 162 21.34 8.93 -22.35
C LEU A 162 22.22 9.79 -23.27
N ILE A 163 22.44 11.06 -22.94
CA ILE A 163 23.35 11.94 -23.70
C ILE A 163 24.79 11.41 -23.65
N GLN A 164 25.21 10.90 -22.49
CA GLN A 164 26.54 10.33 -22.33
C GLN A 164 26.69 9.03 -23.14
N GLU A 165 25.70 8.14 -23.08
CA GLU A 165 25.67 6.91 -23.90
C GLU A 165 25.72 7.25 -25.40
N ILE A 166 24.98 8.26 -25.87
CA ILE A 166 25.02 8.69 -27.29
C ILE A 166 26.43 9.16 -27.67
N ARG A 167 27.10 9.93 -26.81
CA ARG A 167 28.48 10.39 -27.08
C ARG A 167 29.48 9.24 -27.17
N GLU A 168 29.31 8.23 -26.33
CA GLU A 168 30.15 7.02 -26.36
C GLU A 168 29.93 6.24 -27.64
N ILE A 169 28.67 6.08 -28.06
CA ILE A 169 28.31 5.46 -29.34
C ILE A 169 28.90 6.24 -30.52
N ASP A 170 28.78 7.58 -30.52
CA ASP A 170 29.36 8.42 -31.57
C ASP A 170 30.89 8.31 -31.63
N HIS A 171 31.55 8.22 -30.47
CA HIS A 171 33.00 8.02 -30.42
C HIS A 171 33.41 6.65 -30.97
N GLU A 172 32.67 5.60 -30.61
CA GLU A 172 32.87 4.25 -31.13
C GLU A 172 32.63 4.21 -32.65
N LEU A 173 31.55 4.82 -33.14
CA LEU A 173 31.29 4.97 -34.57
C LEU A 173 32.41 5.71 -35.30
N GLU A 174 32.93 6.79 -34.72
CA GLU A 174 34.05 7.55 -35.31
C GLU A 174 35.33 6.72 -35.37
N SER A 175 35.60 5.93 -34.32
CA SER A 175 36.72 4.99 -34.29
C SER A 175 36.61 3.89 -35.35
N LEU A 176 35.39 3.40 -35.60
CA LEU A 176 35.09 2.38 -36.61
C LEU A 176 35.07 2.96 -38.02
N ARG A 177 34.76 4.26 -38.17
CA ARG A 177 34.80 4.99 -39.43
C ARG A 177 36.21 5.42 -39.83
N ARG A 178 37.15 5.48 -38.90
CA ARG A 178 38.57 5.68 -39.25
C ARG A 178 39.03 4.48 -40.07
N PRO A 179 39.45 4.68 -41.33
CA PRO A 179 39.95 3.59 -42.13
C PRO A 179 41.21 3.01 -41.46
N ALA A 180 41.21 1.69 -41.26
CA ALA A 180 42.40 0.93 -40.92
C ALA A 180 43.37 0.99 -42.11
N GLY A 181 44.13 2.09 -42.22
CA GLY A 181 44.95 2.33 -43.40
C GLY A 181 45.55 3.73 -43.47
N ALA A 182 46.23 4.16 -42.42
CA ALA A 182 47.18 5.28 -42.50
C ALA A 182 48.40 5.07 -41.58
N ALA A 183 48.81 3.81 -41.41
CA ALA A 183 50.11 3.45 -40.87
C ALA A 183 50.85 2.63 -41.93
N GLY A 184 51.39 3.35 -42.92
CA GLY A 184 52.17 2.76 -44.00
C GLY A 184 52.16 3.62 -45.24
N GLN A 185 52.99 4.67 -45.26
CA GLN A 185 53.96 4.94 -46.35
C GLN A 185 54.66 6.29 -46.14
N ALA A 186 55.98 6.23 -46.39
CA ALA A 186 57.02 7.27 -46.43
C ALA A 186 57.57 7.77 -45.07
#